data_AF-A0A6G9Y7Y7-F1
#
_entry.id   AF-A0A6G9Y7Y7-F1
#
_cell.length_a   1.000
_cell.length_b   1.000
_cell.length_c   1.000
_cell.angle_alpha   90.00
_cell.angle_beta   90.00
_cell.angle_gamma   90.00
#
_symmetry.space_group_name_H-M   'P 1'
#
loop_
_entity.id
_entity.type
_entity.pdbx_description
1 polymer ?
#
loop_
_entity_poly.entity_id
_entity_poly.type
_entity_poly.pdbx_seq_one_letter_code
_entity_poly.pdbx_strand_id
1 'polypeptide(L)' 'MGALSIWHILILLVPIVLIGGVVAIVLAVAKSGKPRPLAFPPGWYPDPTGAPIQRYWDGTKWTAQQPLP' A
#
# COMPACT_ATOMS: atom_id res chain seq x y z
N MET A 1 -28.84 32.25 -31.58
CA MET A 1 -27.57 31.67 -31.08
C MET A 1 -27.90 31.04 -29.73
N GLY A 2 -28.13 29.73 -29.70
CA GLY A 2 -28.70 29.04 -28.54
C GLY A 2 -27.73 29.06 -27.36
N ALA A 3 -28.07 29.81 -26.32
CA ALA A 3 -27.33 29.83 -25.08
C ALA A 3 -27.43 28.46 -24.39
N LEU A 4 -26.33 27.96 -23.85
CA LEU A 4 -26.27 26.74 -23.04
C LEU A 4 -27.26 26.84 -21.87
N SER A 5 -28.44 26.25 -22.03
CA SER A 5 -29.44 26.19 -20.97
C SER A 5 -28.92 25.33 -19.80
N ILE A 6 -29.31 25.70 -18.58
CA ILE A 6 -28.96 25.02 -17.32
C ILE A 6 -29.15 23.50 -17.42
N TRP A 7 -30.13 23.03 -18.19
CA TRP A 7 -30.38 21.62 -18.44
C TRP A 7 -29.19 20.89 -19.10
N HIS A 8 -28.49 21.52 -20.05
CA HIS A 8 -27.30 20.97 -20.68
C HIS A 8 -26.11 20.95 -19.71
N ILE A 9 -26.01 21.94 -18.81
CA ILE A 9 -24.97 21.99 -17.79
C ILE A 9 -25.15 20.82 -16.82
N LEU A 10 -26.37 20.55 -16.36
CA LEU A 10 -26.66 19.42 -15.47
C LEU A 10 -26.34 18.08 -16.15
N ILE A 11 -26.70 17.91 -17.42
CA ILE A 11 -26.40 16.69 -18.19
C ILE A 11 -24.88 16.48 -18.34
N LEU A 12 -24.09 17.53 -18.49
CA LEU A 12 -22.63 17.42 -18.58
C LEU A 12 -21.97 17.24 -17.21
N LEU A 13 -22.52 17.83 -16.15
CA LEU A 13 -21.95 17.78 -14.80
C LEU A 13 -22.05 16.38 -14.19
N VAL A 14 -23.19 15.70 -14.35
CA VAL A 14 -23.42 14.35 -13.80
C VAL A 14 -22.35 13.33 -14.21
N PRO A 15 -22.05 13.11 -15.50
CA PRO A 15 -21.00 12.17 -15.90
C PRO A 15 -19.60 12.62 -15.45
N ILE A 16 -19.32 13.93 -15.39
CA ILE A 16 -18.03 14.44 -14.90
C ILE A 16 -17.82 14.08 -13.43
N VAL A 17 -18.85 14.24 -12.59
CA VAL A 17 -18.77 13.87 -11.17
C VAL A 17 -18.68 12.36 -11.00
N LEU A 18 -19.41 11.57 -11.79
CA LEU A 18 -19.31 10.11 -11.76
C LEU A 18 -17.92 9.63 -12.18
N ILE A 19 -17.37 10.16 -13.28
CA ILE A 19 -16.02 9.84 -13.74
C ILE A 19 -14.98 10.29 -12.71
N GLY A 20 -15.09 11.51 -12.20
CA GLY A 20 -14.19 12.03 -11.16
C GLY A 20 -14.23 11.18 -9.88
N GLY A 21 -15.42 10.75 -9.45
CA GLY A 21 -15.60 9.86 -8.31
C GLY A 21 -14.99 8.47 -8.54
N VAL A 22 -15.24 7.87 -9.71
CA VAL A 22 -14.65 6.57 -10.08
C VAL A 22 -13.13 6.67 -10.15
N VAL A 23 -12.58 7.72 -10.79
CA VAL A 23 -11.14 7.97 -10.86
C VAL A 23 -10.55 8.16 -9.46
N ALA A 24 -11.21 8.93 -8.59
CA ALA A 24 -10.77 9.13 -7.22
C ALA A 24 -10.76 7.81 -6.42
N ILE A 25 -11.77 6.96 -6.58
CA ILE A 25 -11.86 5.64 -5.94
C ILE A 25 -10.75 4.72 -6.47
N VAL A 26 -10.55 4.64 -7.78
CA VAL A 26 -9.50 3.83 -8.39
C VAL A 26 -8.12 4.27 -7.91
N LEU A 27 -7.88 5.59 -7.90
CA LEU A 27 -6.64 6.16 -7.37
C LEU A 27 -6.48 5.87 -5.87
N ALA A 28 -7.55 5.93 -5.08
CA ALA A 28 -7.48 5.61 -3.65
C ALA A 28 -7.11 4.13 -3.42
N VAL A 29 -7.71 3.20 -4.16
CA VAL A 29 -7.45 1.76 -4.05
C VAL A 29 -6.03 1.40 -4.50
N ALA A 30 -5.55 2.00 -5.58
CA ALA A 30 -4.19 1.75 -6.10
C ALA A 30 -3.09 2.16 -5.09
N LYS A 31 -3.31 3.23 -4.32
CA LYS A 31 -2.36 3.73 -3.31
C LYS A 31 -2.28 2.84 -2.07
N SER A 32 -3.27 1.97 -1.84
CA SER A 32 -3.36 1.14 -0.63
C SER A 32 -2.57 -0.16 -0.69
N GLY A 33 -1.94 -0.46 -1.83
CA GLY A 33 -1.04 -1.61 -1.98
C GLY A 33 0.31 -1.40 -1.30
N LYS A 34 0.35 -1.32 0.04
CA LYS A 34 1.59 -1.66 0.75
C LYS A 34 1.79 -3.17 0.55
N PRO A 35 2.84 -3.64 -0.13
CA PRO A 35 3.12 -5.06 -0.19
C PRO A 35 3.24 -5.51 1.26
N ARG A 36 2.34 -6.37 1.72
CA ARG A 36 2.54 -7.07 2.99
C ARG A 36 3.72 -8.00 2.70
N PRO A 37 4.93 -7.75 3.24
CA PRO A 37 5.98 -8.72 3.07
C PRO A 37 5.43 -10.02 3.66
N LEU A 38 5.74 -11.16 3.05
CA LEU A 38 5.68 -12.46 3.72
C LEU A 38 6.75 -12.42 4.83
N ALA A 39 6.52 -11.58 5.83
CA ALA A 39 7.45 -11.27 6.89
C ALA A 39 7.46 -12.50 7.79
N PHE A 40 8.61 -13.17 7.83
CA PHE A 40 8.87 -14.14 8.88
C PHE A 40 8.49 -13.52 10.22
N PRO A 41 7.74 -14.23 11.08
CA PRO A 41 7.37 -13.70 12.37
C PRO A 41 8.65 -13.36 13.17
N PRO A 42 8.61 -12.36 14.07
CA PRO A 42 9.76 -12.04 14.89
C PRO A 42 10.24 -13.26 15.69
N GLY A 43 11.54 -13.51 15.67
CA GLY A 43 12.11 -14.74 16.23
C GLY A 43 13.59 -14.92 15.94
N TRP A 44 14.16 -15.99 16.51
CA TRP A 44 15.54 -16.38 16.26
C TRP A 44 15.62 -17.29 15.04
N TYR A 45 16.48 -16.93 14.10
CA TYR A 45 16.70 -17.70 12.88
C TYR A 45 18.21 -17.87 12.62
N PRO A 46 18.62 -18.91 11.89
CA PRO A 46 20.03 -19.07 11.47
C PRO A 46 20.52 -17.87 10.69
N ASP A 47 21.77 -17.45 10.94
CA ASP A 47 22.36 -16.34 10.20
C ASP A 47 22.53 -16.72 8.71
N PRO A 48 21.93 -15.96 7.76
CA PRO A 48 22.06 -16.23 6.32
C PRO A 48 23.49 -16.07 5.81
N THR A 49 24.39 -15.44 6.56
CA THR A 49 25.82 -15.32 6.22
C THR A 49 26.63 -16.59 6.51
N GLY A 50 26.01 -17.62 7.11
CA GLY A 50 26.65 -18.91 7.41
C GLY A 50 27.41 -18.93 8.73
N ALA A 51 27.31 -17.88 9.55
CA ALA A 51 27.85 -17.90 10.90
C ALA A 51 27.08 -18.92 11.77
N PRO A 52 27.75 -19.65 12.69
CA PRO A 52 27.11 -20.63 13.58
C PRO A 52 26.36 -19.96 14.73
N ILE A 53 25.72 -18.81 14.48
CA ILE A 53 24.96 -18.03 15.44
C ILE A 53 23.53 -17.86 14.94
N GLN A 54 22.61 -17.70 15.89
CA GLN A 54 21.25 -17.27 15.59
C GLN A 54 21.18 -15.75 15.69
N ARG A 55 20.45 -15.13 14.77
CA ARG A 55 20.21 -13.68 14.76
C ARG A 55 18.73 -13.42 14.93
N TYR A 56 18.37 -12.39 15.70
CA TYR A 56 16.97 -12.08 15.94
C TYR A 56 16.41 -11.26 14.78
N TRP A 57 15.36 -11.77 14.13
CA TRP A 57 14.56 -11.09 13.11
C TRP A 57 13.42 -10.35 13.80
N ASP A 58 13.24 -9.06 13.54
CA ASP A 58 12.18 -8.24 14.16
C ASP A 58 10.87 -8.18 13.35
N GLY A 59 10.78 -8.94 12.25
CA GLY A 59 9.69 -8.87 11.27
C GLY A 59 10.02 -8.00 10.05
N THR A 60 11.06 -7.17 10.12
CA THR A 60 11.45 -6.25 9.05
C THR A 60 12.94 -6.27 8.73
N LYS A 61 13.80 -6.52 9.73
CA LYS A 61 15.26 -6.56 9.61
C LYS A 61 15.89 -7.48 10.65
N TRP A 62 17.13 -7.87 10.36
CA TRP A 62 17.97 -8.61 11.30
C TRP A 62 18.60 -7.65 12.32
N THR A 63 18.29 -7.86 13.60
CA THR A 63 18.85 -7.08 14.72
C THR A 63 20.27 -7.55 15.06
N ALA A 64 21.06 -6.73 15.74
CA ALA A 64 22.42 -7.11 16.20
C ALA A 64 22.41 -7.88 17.54
N GLN A 65 21.24 -8.28 18.03
CA GLN A 65 21.10 -8.98 19.30
C GLN A 65 21.58 -10.42 19.15
N GLN A 66 22.49 -10.85 20.04
CA GLN A 66 22.89 -12.25 20.19
C GLN A 66 21.97 -12.94 21.22
N PRO A 67 21.66 -14.24 21.07
CA PRO A 67 20.96 -14.98 22.11
C PRO A 67 21.79 -14.93 23.39
N LEU A 68 21.16 -14.66 24.53
CA LEU A 68 21.84 -14.71 25.83
C LEU A 68 22.37 -16.15 26.07
N PRO A 69 23.58 -16.30 26.65
CA PRO A 69 24.20 -17.60 26.90
C PRO A 69 23.43 -18.47 27.90
#